data_AF-A0A358NH43-F1
#
_entry.id   AF-A0A358NH43-F1
#
_cell.length_a   1.000
_cell.length_b   1.000
_cell.length_c   1.000
_cell.angle_alpha   90.00
_cell.angle_beta   90.00
_cell.angle_gamma   90.00
#
_symmetry.space_group_name_H-M   'P 1'
#
loop_
_entity.id
_entity.type
_entity.pdbx_description
1 polymer ?
#
loop_
_entity_poly.entity_id
_entity_poly.type
_entity_poly.pdbx_seq_one_letter_code
_entity_poly.pdbx_strand_id
1 'polypeptide(L)'
;ALLRSGQYWVWSLTWHDVESSFAKNEVKVANVFPSVVEETSAYTRLKGAHEQKLKPYTLNDLQLNSFNLLMKFLSHPNTEDLQKLSALQALRLIDPRHKSDQNLAQWKNFTQYFPLEFNELSQSKSLLLANIFELGHNENQLKLAYAAGTGIINSLDLNELMIGIQVQLGEKNLEETKLLWMKLWQLMNWFQFCPNLYAGEIKQTNEGVYTRLRWNTPSVSDHDDWSFVFEEASEVIHPLLYALKDQCISMPLVGFELEGAKGEILAEAELLWKDQKIIVLLPYQFDDKEVFEQQGYYVYLFENNLEILVNELGDKL
;
A
#
# COMPACT_ATOMS: atom_id res chain seq x y z
N ALA A 1 -2.54 13.56 4.20
CA ALA A 1 -4.00 13.34 4.31
C ALA A 1 -4.43 12.12 3.52
N LEU A 2 -4.37 12.12 2.18
CA LEU A 2 -4.81 11.00 1.33
C LEU A 2 -4.15 9.66 1.67
N LEU A 3 -2.82 9.56 1.64
CA LEU A 3 -2.12 8.32 2.02
C LEU A 3 -2.46 7.86 3.44
N ARG A 4 -2.70 8.80 4.36
CA ARG A 4 -2.99 8.52 5.76
C ARG A 4 -4.44 8.09 6.01
N SER A 5 -5.36 8.31 5.07
CA SER A 5 -6.73 7.79 5.22
C SER A 5 -6.77 6.26 5.08
N GLY A 6 -5.74 5.65 4.48
CA GLY A 6 -5.71 4.21 4.18
C GLY A 6 -6.62 3.79 3.04
N GLN A 7 -7.41 4.72 2.49
CA GLN A 7 -8.36 4.44 1.41
C GLN A 7 -7.70 4.46 0.03
N TYR A 8 -6.52 5.07 -0.09
CA TYR A 8 -5.87 5.29 -1.37
C TYR A 8 -4.37 4.99 -1.31
N TRP A 9 -3.89 4.29 -2.34
CA TRP A 9 -2.48 4.27 -2.71
C TRP A 9 -2.17 5.49 -3.58
N VAL A 10 -1.16 6.26 -3.20
CA VAL A 10 -0.84 7.54 -3.84
C VAL A 10 0.46 7.40 -4.61
N TRP A 11 0.35 7.38 -5.93
CA TRP A 11 1.50 7.28 -6.82
C TRP A 11 1.94 8.64 -7.31
N SER A 12 3.23 8.93 -7.15
CA SER A 12 3.86 10.15 -7.65
C SER A 12 4.82 9.79 -8.78
N LEU A 13 4.58 10.37 -9.96
CA LEU A 13 5.40 10.13 -11.15
C LEU A 13 6.04 11.44 -11.61
N THR A 14 7.27 11.33 -12.08
CA THR A 14 7.98 12.44 -12.72
C THR A 14 8.07 12.20 -14.22
N TRP A 15 8.29 13.26 -15.00
CA TRP A 15 8.53 13.10 -16.45
C TRP A 15 9.69 12.13 -16.74
N HIS A 16 10.70 12.08 -15.87
CA HIS A 16 11.85 11.18 -16.05
C HIS A 16 11.46 9.71 -15.84
N ASP A 17 10.53 9.40 -14.94
CA ASP A 17 10.06 8.02 -14.74
C ASP A 17 9.33 7.51 -15.99
N VAL A 18 8.53 8.38 -16.62
CA VAL A 18 7.83 8.06 -17.87
C VAL A 18 8.83 7.95 -19.01
N GLU A 19 9.63 8.98 -19.25
CA GLU A 19 10.59 9.04 -20.36
C GLU A 19 11.59 7.88 -20.31
N SER A 20 12.17 7.57 -19.13
CA SER A 20 13.12 6.46 -18.98
C SER A 20 12.51 5.07 -19.25
N SER A 21 11.18 4.95 -19.18
CA SER A 21 10.48 3.69 -19.47
C SER A 21 10.20 3.50 -20.96
N PHE A 22 10.15 4.58 -21.74
CA PHE A 22 9.85 4.55 -23.19
C PHE A 22 11.08 4.83 -24.07
N ALA A 23 12.06 5.60 -23.58
CA ALA A 23 13.26 5.94 -24.31
C ALA A 23 14.32 4.82 -24.20
N LYS A 24 14.93 4.45 -25.33
CA LYS A 24 16.06 3.51 -25.38
C LYS A 24 17.36 4.05 -24.74
N ASN A 25 17.39 5.35 -24.41
CA ASN A 25 18.53 6.01 -23.78
C ASN A 25 18.22 6.21 -22.30
N GLU A 26 18.78 5.34 -21.47
CA GLU A 26 18.56 5.28 -20.04
C GLU A 26 19.20 6.48 -19.33
N VAL A 27 18.45 7.57 -19.11
CA VAL A 27 18.79 8.45 -17.98
C VAL A 27 18.27 7.75 -16.72
N LYS A 28 19.07 6.78 -16.22
CA LYS A 28 18.80 6.13 -14.95
C LYS A 28 18.94 7.18 -13.85
N VAL A 29 17.81 7.70 -13.38
CA VAL A 29 17.77 8.30 -12.05
C VAL A 29 18.12 7.17 -11.10
N ALA A 30 19.35 7.19 -10.58
CA ALA A 30 19.82 6.12 -9.71
C ALA A 30 18.85 5.96 -8.55
N ASN A 31 18.42 4.70 -8.35
CA ASN A 31 17.54 4.28 -7.28
C ASN A 31 17.94 4.97 -5.96
N VAL A 32 16.95 5.51 -5.23
CA VAL A 32 17.22 6.23 -3.97
C VAL A 32 17.93 5.35 -2.97
N PHE A 33 17.64 4.05 -3.00
CA PHE A 33 18.31 3.08 -2.18
C PHE A 33 19.77 3.00 -2.62
N PRO A 34 20.73 3.37 -1.76
CA PRO A 34 22.14 3.31 -2.09
C PRO A 34 22.49 1.92 -2.61
N SER A 35 23.22 1.89 -3.72
CA SER A 35 23.91 0.69 -4.21
C SER A 35 24.99 0.19 -3.24
N VAL A 36 25.21 0.90 -2.13
CA VAL A 36 26.45 0.91 -1.35
C VAL A 36 26.34 0.14 -0.03
N VAL A 37 25.17 -0.38 0.37
CA VAL A 37 25.13 -1.21 1.58
C VAL A 37 25.46 -2.65 1.21
N GLU A 38 26.59 -3.14 1.71
CA GLU A 38 26.96 -4.57 1.66
C GLU A 38 25.80 -5.40 2.21
N GLU A 39 25.40 -6.45 1.47
CA GLU A 39 24.33 -7.33 1.90
C GLU A 39 24.72 -7.97 3.26
N THR A 40 23.98 -7.64 4.31
CA THR A 40 24.19 -8.25 5.62
C THR A 40 23.70 -9.70 5.60
N SER A 41 24.27 -10.57 6.42
CA SER A 41 23.84 -11.97 6.50
C SER A 41 22.36 -12.14 6.86
N ALA A 42 21.80 -11.21 7.65
CA ALA A 42 20.38 -11.17 7.95
C ALA A 42 19.53 -10.80 6.73
N TYR A 43 19.96 -9.79 5.96
CA TYR A 43 19.33 -9.44 4.70
C TYR A 43 19.37 -10.62 3.72
N THR A 44 20.53 -11.24 3.48
CA THR A 44 20.66 -12.39 2.57
C THR A 44 19.77 -13.57 2.99
N ARG A 45 19.71 -13.88 4.30
CA ARG A 45 18.86 -14.94 4.84
C ARG A 45 17.36 -14.66 4.61
N LEU A 46 16.90 -13.45 4.97
CA LEU A 46 15.49 -13.07 4.81
C LEU A 46 15.10 -12.94 3.34
N LYS A 47 16.00 -12.36 2.53
CA LYS A 47 15.90 -12.32 1.07
C LYS A 47 15.63 -13.73 0.52
N GLY A 48 16.49 -14.71 0.82
CA GLY A 48 16.31 -16.09 0.36
C GLY A 48 15.04 -16.77 0.89
N ALA A 49 14.64 -16.50 2.13
CA ALA A 49 13.44 -17.10 2.73
C ALA A 49 12.12 -16.60 2.09
N HIS A 50 12.13 -15.39 1.51
CA HIS A 50 10.94 -14.75 0.96
C HIS A 50 10.95 -14.63 -0.57
N GLU A 51 12.11 -14.73 -1.23
CA GLU A 51 12.24 -14.57 -2.69
C GLU A 51 11.29 -15.46 -3.51
N GLN A 52 11.16 -16.74 -3.12
CA GLN A 52 10.30 -17.70 -3.84
C GLN A 52 8.80 -17.51 -3.56
N LYS A 53 8.45 -16.72 -2.54
CA LYS A 53 7.08 -16.50 -2.07
C LYS A 53 6.46 -15.20 -2.58
N LEU A 54 7.28 -14.29 -3.11
CA LEU A 54 6.79 -13.09 -3.76
C LEU A 54 6.26 -13.51 -5.14
N LYS A 55 4.95 -13.39 -5.33
CA LYS A 55 4.26 -13.57 -6.60
C LYS A 55 3.02 -12.67 -6.60
N PRO A 56 2.92 -11.72 -7.53
CA PRO A 56 3.64 -11.64 -8.82
C PRO A 56 4.95 -10.82 -8.78
N TYR A 57 5.33 -10.30 -7.62
CA TYR A 57 6.53 -9.50 -7.46
C TYR A 57 7.76 -10.37 -7.23
N THR A 58 8.94 -9.81 -7.44
CA THR A 58 10.24 -10.45 -7.34
C THR A 58 11.24 -9.44 -6.81
N LEU A 59 12.40 -9.91 -6.35
CA LEU A 59 13.46 -9.02 -5.88
C LEU A 59 14.05 -8.13 -6.99
N ASN A 60 13.93 -8.54 -8.25
CA ASN A 60 14.34 -7.72 -9.38
C ASN A 60 13.46 -6.47 -9.51
N ASP A 61 12.24 -6.50 -8.99
CA ASP A 61 11.33 -5.35 -9.05
C ASP A 61 11.79 -4.18 -8.16
N LEU A 62 12.73 -4.43 -7.23
CA LEU A 62 13.38 -3.38 -6.44
C LEU A 62 14.16 -2.38 -7.31
N GLN A 63 14.46 -2.73 -8.56
CA GLN A 63 15.16 -1.89 -9.53
C GLN A 63 14.22 -1.11 -10.46
N LEU A 64 12.90 -1.35 -10.38
CA LEU A 64 11.94 -0.61 -11.19
C LEU A 64 11.91 0.86 -10.79
N ASN A 65 11.76 1.74 -11.78
CA ASN A 65 11.38 3.11 -11.55
C ASN A 65 9.90 3.20 -11.12
N SER A 66 9.49 4.37 -10.66
CA SER A 66 8.12 4.60 -10.16
C SER A 66 7.04 4.25 -11.18
N PHE A 67 7.27 4.52 -12.47
CA PHE A 67 6.31 4.25 -13.53
C PHE A 67 6.11 2.75 -13.76
N ASN A 68 7.20 2.00 -13.94
CA ASN A 68 7.12 0.56 -14.18
C ASN A 68 6.58 -0.18 -12.94
N LEU A 69 6.91 0.31 -11.74
CA LEU A 69 6.35 -0.23 -10.51
C LEU A 69 4.83 -0.01 -10.45
N LEU A 70 4.35 1.19 -10.80
CA LEU A 70 2.91 1.47 -10.92
C LEU A 70 2.25 0.57 -11.96
N MET A 71 2.81 0.45 -13.16
CA MET A 71 2.23 -0.39 -14.21
C MET A 71 2.10 -1.85 -13.75
N LYS A 72 3.10 -2.36 -13.04
CA LYS A 72 3.05 -3.70 -12.46
C LYS A 72 1.97 -3.80 -11.37
N PHE A 73 1.85 -2.78 -10.52
CA PHE A 73 0.80 -2.69 -9.50
C PHE A 73 -0.60 -2.66 -10.07
N LEU A 74 -0.86 -1.85 -11.09
CA LEU A 74 -2.16 -1.81 -11.77
C LEU A 74 -2.50 -3.13 -12.46
N SER A 75 -1.49 -3.81 -13.02
CA SER A 75 -1.67 -5.10 -13.69
C SER A 75 -1.95 -6.23 -12.69
N HIS A 76 -1.29 -6.17 -11.52
CA HIS A 76 -1.47 -7.16 -10.46
C HIS A 76 -1.37 -6.51 -9.06
N PRO A 77 -2.50 -5.99 -8.55
CA PRO A 77 -2.53 -5.40 -7.23
C PRO A 77 -2.25 -6.46 -6.16
N ASN A 78 -1.08 -6.37 -5.51
CA ASN A 78 -0.73 -7.21 -4.36
C ASN A 78 0.11 -6.36 -3.40
N THR A 79 -0.57 -5.81 -2.39
CA THR A 79 0.00 -4.91 -1.39
C THR A 79 0.89 -5.66 -0.41
N GLU A 80 0.59 -6.92 -0.10
CA GLU A 80 1.37 -7.77 0.82
C GLU A 80 2.79 -8.01 0.29
N ASP A 81 2.91 -8.26 -1.01
CA ASP A 81 4.21 -8.44 -1.65
C ASP A 81 5.01 -7.13 -1.73
N LEU A 82 4.34 -6.01 -2.04
CA LEU A 82 4.98 -4.69 -2.03
C LEU A 82 5.42 -4.28 -0.63
N GLN A 83 4.63 -4.62 0.39
CA GLN A 83 4.99 -4.52 1.80
C GLN A 83 6.28 -5.27 2.11
N LYS A 84 6.36 -6.56 1.74
CA LYS A 84 7.58 -7.36 1.94
C LYS A 84 8.78 -6.78 1.20
N LEU A 85 8.60 -6.30 -0.04
CA LEU A 85 9.67 -5.64 -0.80
C LEU A 85 10.15 -4.35 -0.12
N SER A 86 9.23 -3.54 0.41
CA SER A 86 9.56 -2.33 1.18
C SER A 86 10.27 -2.64 2.49
N ALA A 87 9.87 -3.71 3.18
CA ALA A 87 10.58 -4.22 4.36
C ALA A 87 12.03 -4.62 4.01
N LEU A 88 12.21 -5.34 2.91
CA LEU A 88 13.54 -5.73 2.43
C LEU A 88 14.40 -4.51 2.06
N GLN A 89 13.83 -3.47 1.44
CA GLN A 89 14.55 -2.21 1.18
C GLN A 89 14.96 -1.52 2.49
N ALA A 90 14.07 -1.47 3.49
CA ALA A 90 14.40 -0.92 4.80
C ALA A 90 15.51 -1.71 5.50
N LEU A 91 15.51 -3.04 5.39
CA LEU A 91 16.59 -3.87 5.94
C LEU A 91 17.95 -3.64 5.28
N ARG A 92 18.01 -3.22 4.01
CA ARG A 92 19.29 -2.81 3.39
C ARG A 92 19.87 -1.58 4.06
N LEU A 93 19.06 -0.80 4.74
CA LEU A 93 19.43 0.46 5.38
C LEU A 93 19.71 0.27 6.88
N ILE A 94 19.32 -0.87 7.45
CA ILE A 94 19.54 -1.20 8.84
C ILE A 94 20.65 -2.26 8.92
N ASP A 95 21.79 -1.95 9.54
CA ASP A 95 22.78 -2.98 9.86
C ASP A 95 22.43 -3.62 11.22
N PRO A 96 21.94 -4.88 11.25
CA PRO A 96 21.56 -5.55 12.49
C PRO A 96 22.74 -5.86 13.41
N ARG A 97 23.99 -5.75 12.92
CA ARG A 97 25.20 -5.89 13.74
C ARG A 97 25.45 -4.62 14.58
N HIS A 98 24.94 -3.48 14.14
CA HIS A 98 25.14 -2.19 14.78
C HIS A 98 23.95 -1.81 15.66
N LYS A 99 23.85 -2.49 16.81
CA LYS A 99 23.03 -2.00 17.94
C LYS A 99 23.81 -0.92 18.66
N SER A 100 23.37 0.33 18.52
CA SER A 100 24.02 1.47 19.16
C SER A 100 22.99 2.34 19.85
N ASP A 101 23.16 2.52 21.17
CA ASP A 101 22.36 3.48 21.95
C ASP A 101 22.45 4.89 21.36
N GLN A 102 23.58 5.23 20.71
CA GLN A 102 23.74 6.49 20.00
C GLN A 102 22.77 6.61 18.82
N ASN A 103 22.58 5.55 18.02
CA ASN A 103 21.65 5.60 16.88
C ASN A 103 20.20 5.71 17.36
N LEU A 104 19.84 5.03 18.45
CA LEU A 104 18.52 5.17 19.07
C LEU A 104 18.31 6.57 19.66
N ALA A 105 19.34 7.19 20.23
CA ALA A 105 19.30 8.58 20.67
C ALA A 105 19.14 9.56 19.49
N GLN A 106 19.84 9.32 18.39
CA GLN A 106 19.69 10.08 17.15
C GLN A 106 18.27 9.96 16.57
N TRP A 107 17.69 8.75 16.57
CA TRP A 107 16.29 8.53 16.19
C TRP A 107 15.32 9.37 17.04
N LYS A 108 15.49 9.35 18.38
CA LYS A 108 14.66 10.16 19.28
C LYS A 108 14.79 11.66 18.99
N ASN A 109 16.01 12.15 18.74
CA ASN A 109 16.24 13.55 18.39
C ASN A 109 15.62 13.91 17.03
N PHE A 110 15.71 13.01 16.04
CA PHE A 110 15.15 13.20 14.71
C PHE A 110 13.61 13.28 14.73
N THR A 111 12.98 12.46 15.57
CA THR A 111 11.51 12.34 15.65
C THR A 111 10.88 13.27 16.69
N GLN A 112 11.65 14.00 17.49
CA GLN A 112 11.13 14.79 18.63
C GLN A 112 10.01 15.78 18.27
N TYR A 113 10.00 16.30 17.03
CA TYR A 113 9.00 17.26 16.54
C TYR A 113 7.97 16.64 15.59
N PHE A 114 8.00 15.31 15.41
CA PHE A 114 6.98 14.59 14.64
C PHE A 114 5.64 14.63 15.37
N PRO A 115 4.52 14.30 14.71
CA PRO A 115 3.21 14.21 15.34
C PRO A 115 3.24 13.36 16.62
N LEU A 116 2.50 13.80 17.64
CA LEU A 116 2.50 13.17 18.97
C LEU A 116 2.23 11.66 18.89
N GLU A 117 1.20 11.28 18.14
CA GLU A 117 0.77 9.90 17.95
C GLU A 117 1.84 9.02 17.27
N PHE A 118 2.66 9.57 16.35
CA PHE A 118 3.81 8.85 15.79
C PHE A 118 4.87 8.57 16.88
N ASN A 119 5.12 9.55 17.74
CA ASN A 119 6.07 9.43 18.84
C ASN A 119 5.59 8.47 19.93
N GLU A 120 4.30 8.49 20.28
CA GLU A 120 3.69 7.53 21.21
C GLU A 120 3.80 6.10 20.67
N LEU A 121 3.50 5.89 19.39
CA LEU A 121 3.67 4.60 18.72
C LEU A 121 5.15 4.16 18.66
N SER A 122 6.08 5.10 18.44
CA SER A 122 7.51 4.80 18.48
C SER A 122 7.95 4.37 19.88
N GLN A 123 7.40 4.97 20.94
CA GLN A 123 7.75 4.69 22.33
C GLN A 123 7.12 3.40 22.85
N SER A 124 5.97 2.99 22.31
CA SER A 124 5.33 1.72 22.67
C SER A 124 6.07 0.51 22.11
N LYS A 125 6.98 0.70 21.14
CA LYS A 125 7.75 -0.37 20.50
C LYS A 125 9.10 -0.57 21.17
N SER A 126 9.54 -1.83 21.24
CA SER A 126 10.87 -2.21 21.73
C SER A 126 11.91 -2.07 20.61
N LEU A 127 12.22 -0.84 20.23
CA LEU A 127 13.18 -0.52 19.16
C LEU A 127 14.61 -0.86 19.58
N LEU A 128 15.34 -1.61 18.75
CA LEU A 128 16.72 -2.04 18.99
C LEU A 128 17.71 -1.57 17.93
N LEU A 129 17.20 -1.26 16.74
CA LEU A 129 17.99 -0.84 15.60
C LEU A 129 17.49 0.52 15.16
N ALA A 130 18.42 1.40 14.80
CA ALA A 130 18.10 2.67 14.17
C ALA A 130 19.23 3.11 13.26
N ASN A 131 18.88 3.85 12.22
CA ASN A 131 19.84 4.49 11.33
C ASN A 131 19.23 5.72 10.66
N ILE A 132 20.08 6.69 10.31
CA ILE A 132 19.68 7.90 9.58
C ILE A 132 20.61 8.06 8.39
N PHE A 133 20.02 8.14 7.20
CA PHE A 133 20.70 8.45 5.95
C PHE A 133 20.38 9.87 5.54
N GLU A 134 21.40 10.63 5.14
CA GLU A 134 21.24 11.99 4.66
C GLU A 134 21.80 12.10 3.24
N LEU A 135 21.05 12.78 2.38
CA LEU A 135 21.42 13.10 0.99
C LEU A 135 21.30 14.61 0.78
N GLY A 136 22.16 15.14 -0.09
CA GLY A 136 22.19 16.55 -0.47
C GLY A 136 23.15 17.40 0.37
N HIS A 137 23.29 18.67 -0.03
CA HIS A 137 24.18 19.63 0.59
C HIS A 137 23.50 20.97 0.87
N ASN A 138 24.00 21.67 1.88
CA ASN A 138 23.60 23.05 2.23
C ASN A 138 22.08 23.18 2.45
N GLU A 139 21.39 23.89 1.56
CA GLU A 139 19.95 24.17 1.62
C GLU A 139 19.07 23.04 1.05
N ASN A 140 19.69 22.04 0.43
CA ASN A 140 19.05 20.84 -0.11
C ASN A 140 19.38 19.65 0.79
N GLN A 141 18.38 19.11 1.48
CA GLN A 141 18.56 17.96 2.37
C GLN A 141 17.39 16.99 2.24
N LEU A 142 17.70 15.71 2.12
CA LEU A 142 16.74 14.62 2.24
C LEU A 142 17.27 13.65 3.30
N LYS A 143 16.55 13.57 4.42
CA LYS A 143 16.86 12.68 5.54
C LYS A 143 15.87 11.53 5.54
N LEU A 144 16.40 10.32 5.64
CA LEU A 144 15.65 9.08 5.70
C LEU A 144 16.11 8.30 6.92
N ALA A 145 15.24 8.17 7.91
CA ALA A 145 15.51 7.48 9.16
C ALA A 145 14.65 6.23 9.30
N TYR A 146 15.24 5.20 9.91
CA TYR A 146 14.54 3.99 10.32
C TYR A 146 14.80 3.71 11.77
N ALA A 147 13.80 3.13 12.43
CA ALA A 147 14.01 2.37 13.65
C ALA A 147 13.19 1.08 13.62
N ALA A 148 13.71 0.01 14.20
CA ALA A 148 13.03 -1.27 14.20
C ALA A 148 13.27 -2.09 15.47
N GLY A 149 12.28 -2.88 15.85
CA GLY A 149 12.39 -3.94 16.85
C GLY A 149 12.89 -5.27 16.26
N THR A 150 12.87 -6.35 17.04
CA THR A 150 13.37 -7.66 16.58
C THR A 150 12.46 -8.34 15.54
N GLY A 151 11.18 -7.98 15.49
CA GLY A 151 10.22 -8.60 14.57
C GLY A 151 10.60 -8.43 13.10
N ILE A 152 11.22 -7.31 12.72
CA ILE A 152 11.67 -7.11 11.34
C ILE A 152 12.76 -8.12 10.93
N ILE A 153 13.65 -8.50 11.85
CA ILE A 153 14.79 -9.41 11.60
C ILE A 153 14.36 -10.87 11.62
N ASN A 154 13.33 -11.18 12.41
CA ASN A 154 12.90 -12.56 12.64
C ASN A 154 11.80 -12.98 11.66
N SER A 155 10.90 -12.06 11.30
CA SER A 155 9.67 -12.39 10.56
C SER A 155 9.24 -11.35 9.54
N LEU A 156 10.06 -10.32 9.25
CA LEU A 156 9.68 -9.18 8.39
C LEU A 156 8.38 -8.48 8.86
N ASP A 157 8.13 -8.43 10.17
CA ASP A 157 6.96 -7.73 10.69
C ASP A 157 7.13 -6.21 10.52
N LEU A 158 6.39 -5.65 9.56
CA LEU A 158 6.39 -4.22 9.24
C LEU A 158 5.78 -3.36 10.33
N ASN A 159 4.97 -3.93 11.22
CA ASN A 159 4.47 -3.17 12.37
C ASN A 159 5.60 -2.81 13.32
N GLU A 160 6.69 -3.59 13.36
CA GLU A 160 7.88 -3.31 14.17
C GLU A 160 8.84 -2.32 13.51
N LEU A 161 8.55 -1.85 12.29
CA LEU A 161 9.35 -0.89 11.54
C LEU A 161 8.75 0.52 11.67
N MET A 162 9.58 1.50 11.99
CA MET A 162 9.26 2.93 11.98
C MET A 162 10.10 3.61 10.89
N ILE A 163 9.48 4.46 10.08
CA ILE A 163 10.12 5.20 8.99
C ILE A 163 9.82 6.68 9.14
N GLY A 164 10.87 7.50 9.07
CA GLY A 164 10.75 8.95 9.08
C GLY A 164 11.51 9.57 7.91
N ILE A 165 10.85 10.42 7.14
CA ILE A 165 11.43 11.16 6.03
C ILE A 165 11.30 12.65 6.34
N GLN A 166 12.41 13.38 6.24
CA GLN A 166 12.38 14.83 6.24
C GLN A 166 13.06 15.37 4.99
N VAL A 167 12.49 16.40 4.39
CA VAL A 167 13.05 17.04 3.20
C VAL A 167 13.14 18.55 3.37
N GLN A 168 14.17 19.16 2.78
CA GLN A 168 14.29 20.59 2.60
C GLN A 168 14.85 20.82 1.21
N LEU A 169 14.19 21.66 0.43
CA LEU A 169 14.53 21.93 -0.97
C LEU A 169 14.73 23.43 -1.13
N GLY A 170 15.93 23.81 -1.59
CA GLY A 170 16.30 25.19 -1.88
C GLY A 170 16.12 25.57 -3.35
N GLU A 171 16.41 26.83 -3.65
CA GLU A 171 16.22 27.40 -5.00
C GLU A 171 17.56 27.73 -5.70
N LYS A 172 18.69 27.70 -5.00
CA LYS A 172 20.00 28.07 -5.58
C LYS A 172 20.59 26.98 -6.46
N ASN A 173 20.41 25.71 -6.09
CA ASN A 173 20.92 24.57 -6.84
C ASN A 173 19.78 23.71 -7.38
N LEU A 174 19.13 24.18 -8.44
CA LEU A 174 17.93 23.56 -9.02
C LEU A 174 18.13 22.11 -9.49
N GLU A 175 19.33 21.75 -9.95
CA GLU A 175 19.61 20.37 -10.37
C GLU A 175 19.60 19.40 -9.19
N GLU A 176 20.22 19.78 -8.07
CA GLU A 176 20.18 18.99 -6.84
C GLU A 176 18.78 19.00 -6.23
N THR A 177 18.09 20.14 -6.25
CA THR A 177 16.70 20.26 -5.81
C THR A 177 15.81 19.28 -6.56
N LYS A 178 15.92 19.26 -7.89
CA LYS A 178 15.18 18.34 -8.76
C LYS A 178 15.53 16.89 -8.44
N LEU A 179 16.81 16.57 -8.27
CA LEU A 179 17.26 15.22 -7.92
C LEU A 179 16.67 14.74 -6.58
N LEU A 180 16.76 15.56 -5.52
CA LEU A 180 16.22 15.20 -4.20
C LEU A 180 14.69 15.11 -4.20
N TRP A 181 14.02 15.98 -4.96
CA TRP A 181 12.57 15.92 -5.15
C TRP A 181 12.15 14.60 -5.82
N MET A 182 12.87 14.16 -6.86
CA MET A 182 12.62 12.87 -7.50
C MET A 182 12.88 11.69 -6.55
N LYS A 183 13.95 11.77 -5.75
CA LYS A 183 14.26 10.76 -4.73
C LYS A 183 13.21 10.69 -3.63
N LEU A 184 12.67 11.82 -3.18
CA LEU A 184 11.58 11.85 -2.22
C LEU A 184 10.38 11.04 -2.74
N TRP A 185 9.95 11.25 -3.98
CA TRP A 185 8.78 10.56 -4.51
C TRP A 185 9.01 9.07 -4.74
N GLN A 186 10.21 8.68 -5.15
CA GLN A 186 10.57 7.26 -5.20
C GLN A 186 10.48 6.61 -3.80
N LEU A 187 10.95 7.28 -2.74
CA LEU A 187 10.78 6.78 -1.37
C LEU A 187 9.31 6.68 -0.97
N MET A 188 8.51 7.70 -1.28
CA MET A 188 7.08 7.70 -0.98
C MET A 188 6.34 6.56 -1.68
N ASN A 189 6.65 6.29 -2.95
CA ASN A 189 6.03 5.21 -3.73
C ASN A 189 6.34 3.82 -3.16
N TRP A 190 7.52 3.61 -2.56
CA TRP A 190 7.87 2.36 -1.90
C TRP A 190 7.29 2.29 -0.48
N PHE A 191 7.47 3.34 0.32
CA PHE A 191 7.15 3.29 1.74
C PHE A 191 5.70 3.58 2.07
N GLN A 192 4.88 3.99 1.11
CA GLN A 192 3.43 4.10 1.31
C GLN A 192 2.84 2.81 1.88
N PHE A 193 3.37 1.66 1.48
CA PHE A 193 2.91 0.34 1.92
C PHE A 193 3.27 0.00 3.38
N CYS A 194 4.17 0.78 4.01
CA CYS A 194 4.58 0.56 5.40
C CYS A 194 3.61 1.27 6.38
N PRO A 195 3.21 0.61 7.48
CA PRO A 195 2.19 1.15 8.39
C PRO A 195 2.64 2.41 9.15
N ASN A 196 3.94 2.49 9.48
CA ASN A 196 4.48 3.54 10.35
C ASN A 196 5.44 4.47 9.59
N LEU A 197 4.94 5.15 8.55
CA LEU A 197 5.70 6.10 7.74
C LEU A 197 5.29 7.54 8.01
N TYR A 198 6.19 8.38 8.54
CA TYR A 198 6.10 9.84 8.50
C TYR A 198 6.97 10.45 7.40
N ALA A 199 6.44 11.45 6.69
CA ALA A 199 7.19 12.26 5.75
C ALA A 199 6.77 13.73 5.87
N GLY A 200 7.74 14.64 5.97
CA GLY A 200 7.45 16.08 6.11
C GLY A 200 8.62 16.97 5.70
N GLU A 201 8.37 18.27 5.60
CA GLU A 201 9.42 19.26 5.36
C GLU A 201 10.15 19.58 6.69
N ILE A 202 11.48 19.75 6.66
CA ILE A 202 12.32 19.92 7.87
C ILE A 202 11.83 21.11 8.70
N LYS A 203 11.70 22.29 8.10
CA LYS A 203 11.34 23.52 8.81
C LYS A 203 9.95 23.41 9.44
N GLN A 204 8.94 23.01 8.67
CA GLN A 204 7.56 22.92 9.15
C GLN A 204 7.36 21.82 10.19
N THR A 205 8.10 20.71 10.07
CA THR A 205 8.09 19.66 11.11
C THR A 205 8.70 20.19 12.39
N ASN A 206 9.87 20.85 12.32
CA ASN A 206 10.57 21.37 13.50
C ASN A 206 9.86 22.56 14.16
N GLU A 207 9.09 23.33 13.40
CA GLU A 207 8.19 24.38 13.92
C GLU A 207 6.93 23.78 14.59
N GLY A 208 6.75 22.46 14.54
CA GLY A 208 5.65 21.76 15.18
C GLY A 208 4.29 22.02 14.51
N VAL A 209 4.28 22.53 13.28
CA VAL A 209 3.05 22.86 12.52
C VAL A 209 2.11 21.65 12.44
N TYR A 210 2.71 20.45 12.38
CA TYR A 210 2.02 19.18 12.20
C TYR A 210 1.75 18.41 13.50
N THR A 211 2.11 18.94 14.67
CA THR A 211 1.92 18.27 15.96
C THR A 211 0.46 17.96 16.29
N ARG A 212 -0.47 18.77 15.76
CA ARG A 212 -1.92 18.61 15.94
C ARG A 212 -2.59 17.75 14.87
N LEU A 213 -1.87 17.35 13.82
CA LEU A 213 -2.42 16.45 12.82
C LEU A 213 -2.63 15.09 13.47
N ARG A 214 -3.86 14.56 13.34
CA ARG A 214 -4.16 13.18 13.70
C ARG A 214 -3.39 12.26 12.75
N TRP A 215 -2.42 11.58 13.31
CA TRP A 215 -1.69 10.46 12.77
C TRP A 215 -2.50 9.18 12.99
N ASN A 216 -3.77 9.16 12.57
CA ASN A 216 -4.52 7.91 12.53
C ASN A 216 -3.72 6.95 11.63
N THR A 217 -3.15 5.90 12.21
CA THR A 217 -2.95 4.68 11.42
C THR A 217 -4.34 4.33 10.95
N PRO A 218 -4.60 4.28 9.64
CA PRO A 218 -5.75 3.51 9.22
C PRO A 218 -5.50 2.15 9.85
N SER A 219 -6.39 1.74 10.76
CA SER A 219 -6.63 0.32 10.84
C SER A 219 -6.74 -0.11 9.39
N VAL A 220 -5.95 -1.09 8.96
CA VAL A 220 -6.52 -2.03 8.02
C VAL A 220 -7.72 -2.56 8.80
N SER A 221 -8.82 -1.82 8.74
CA SER A 221 -10.11 -2.42 8.88
C SER A 221 -10.02 -3.47 7.79
N ASP A 222 -9.97 -4.73 8.20
CA ASP A 222 -10.80 -5.73 7.53
C ASP A 222 -11.97 -4.96 6.95
N HIS A 223 -12.07 -4.92 5.63
CA HIS A 223 -13.06 -4.11 4.94
C HIS A 223 -14.46 -4.61 5.34
N ASP A 224 -14.90 -4.22 6.53
CA ASP A 224 -16.24 -4.30 7.11
C ASP A 224 -17.03 -3.05 6.72
N ASP A 225 -16.44 -2.18 5.90
CA ASP A 225 -17.07 -0.96 5.43
C ASP A 225 -17.87 -1.24 4.16
N TRP A 226 -19.05 -1.84 4.37
CA TRP A 226 -20.10 -1.99 3.35
C TRP A 226 -20.49 -0.65 2.69
N SER A 227 -20.01 0.51 3.17
CA SER A 227 -20.29 1.83 2.60
C SER A 227 -20.05 1.89 1.09
N PHE A 228 -18.93 1.32 0.59
CA PHE A 228 -18.69 1.27 -0.86
C PHE A 228 -19.71 0.40 -1.60
N VAL A 229 -20.10 -0.74 -1.02
CA VAL A 229 -21.13 -1.62 -1.59
C VAL A 229 -22.48 -0.89 -1.66
N PHE A 230 -22.83 -0.09 -0.66
CA PHE A 230 -24.05 0.72 -0.66
C PHE A 230 -23.97 1.92 -1.62
N GLU A 231 -22.79 2.52 -1.82
CA GLU A 231 -22.61 3.66 -2.72
C GLU A 231 -22.74 3.26 -4.19
N GLU A 232 -22.17 2.10 -4.57
CA GLU A 232 -22.17 1.64 -5.96
C GLU A 232 -23.41 0.82 -6.32
N ALA A 233 -24.01 0.11 -5.36
CA ALA A 233 -25.15 -0.76 -5.66
C ALA A 233 -26.43 0.05 -5.85
N SER A 234 -27.27 -0.43 -6.76
CA SER A 234 -28.61 0.08 -6.97
C SER A 234 -29.38 0.17 -5.66
N GLU A 235 -30.02 1.30 -5.39
CA GLU A 235 -30.84 1.52 -4.19
C GLU A 235 -31.89 0.43 -4.00
N VAL A 236 -32.34 -0.21 -5.08
CA VAL A 236 -33.31 -1.31 -5.09
C VAL A 236 -32.80 -2.52 -4.29
N ILE A 237 -31.49 -2.81 -4.30
CA ILE A 237 -30.92 -3.99 -3.63
C ILE A 237 -30.43 -3.70 -2.20
N HIS A 238 -30.43 -2.45 -1.76
CA HIS A 238 -29.99 -2.07 -0.41
C HIS A 238 -30.67 -2.85 0.72
N PRO A 239 -31.97 -3.20 0.68
CA PRO A 239 -32.59 -4.05 1.70
C PRO A 239 -31.90 -5.42 1.85
N LEU A 240 -31.41 -6.01 0.76
CA LEU A 240 -30.63 -7.25 0.78
C LEU A 240 -29.26 -7.03 1.41
N LEU A 241 -28.58 -5.97 1.03
CA LEU A 241 -27.26 -5.64 1.57
C LEU A 241 -27.32 -5.40 3.08
N TYR A 242 -28.34 -4.70 3.58
CA TYR A 242 -28.56 -4.53 5.01
C TYR A 242 -28.79 -5.88 5.72
N ALA A 243 -29.59 -6.77 5.14
CA ALA A 243 -29.88 -8.07 5.74
C ALA A 243 -28.66 -9.02 5.77
N LEU A 244 -27.76 -8.92 4.79
CA LEU A 244 -26.55 -9.73 4.71
C LEU A 244 -25.41 -9.18 5.57
N LYS A 245 -25.30 -7.85 5.70
CA LYS A 245 -24.28 -7.19 6.53
C LYS A 245 -24.27 -7.72 7.97
N ASP A 246 -25.45 -8.00 8.53
CA ASP A 246 -25.61 -8.44 9.92
C ASP A 246 -25.24 -9.93 10.13
N GLN A 247 -24.84 -10.66 9.08
CA GLN A 247 -24.60 -12.11 9.12
C GLN A 247 -23.12 -12.53 9.04
N CYS A 248 -22.17 -11.60 9.17
CA CYS A 248 -20.72 -11.86 9.02
C CYS A 248 -20.33 -12.50 7.65
N ILE A 249 -21.11 -12.20 6.62
CA ILE A 249 -20.90 -12.68 5.25
C ILE A 249 -19.83 -11.81 4.54
N SER A 250 -19.05 -12.42 3.64
CA SER A 250 -18.09 -11.67 2.81
C SER A 250 -18.81 -10.65 1.91
N MET A 251 -18.17 -9.52 1.62
CA MET A 251 -18.81 -8.49 0.78
C MET A 251 -18.88 -8.93 -0.69
N PRO A 252 -19.98 -8.61 -1.40
CA PRO A 252 -20.07 -8.82 -2.84
C PRO A 252 -19.25 -7.77 -3.62
N LEU A 253 -18.84 -8.14 -4.83
CA LEU A 253 -18.50 -7.19 -5.87
C LEU A 253 -19.79 -6.62 -6.48
N VAL A 254 -19.85 -5.31 -6.69
CA VAL A 254 -21.01 -4.62 -7.28
C VAL A 254 -20.75 -4.33 -8.76
N GLY A 255 -21.78 -4.49 -9.60
CA GLY A 255 -21.72 -4.15 -11.04
C GLY A 255 -20.74 -5.04 -11.81
N PHE A 256 -20.85 -6.36 -11.64
CA PHE A 256 -19.95 -7.31 -12.27
C PHE A 256 -20.32 -7.54 -13.74
N GLU A 257 -19.37 -7.26 -14.63
CA GLU A 257 -19.47 -7.55 -16.06
C GLU A 257 -18.72 -8.85 -16.40
N LEU A 258 -19.41 -9.79 -17.05
CA LEU A 258 -18.81 -11.01 -17.57
C LEU A 258 -18.24 -10.75 -18.97
N GLU A 259 -16.92 -10.74 -19.09
CA GLU A 259 -16.25 -10.52 -20.36
C GLU A 259 -16.06 -11.82 -21.17
N GLY A 260 -16.23 -11.69 -22.49
CA GLY A 260 -15.91 -12.71 -23.48
C GLY A 260 -14.44 -12.73 -23.89
N ALA A 261 -14.09 -13.62 -24.81
CA ALA A 261 -12.70 -13.84 -25.22
C ALA A 261 -12.05 -12.64 -25.93
N LYS A 262 -12.84 -11.65 -26.37
CA LYS A 262 -12.37 -10.43 -27.05
C LYS A 262 -12.62 -9.18 -26.19
N GLY A 263 -12.95 -9.33 -24.91
CA GLY A 263 -13.26 -8.22 -24.01
C GLY A 263 -14.63 -7.58 -24.26
N GLU A 264 -15.52 -8.26 -24.98
CA GLU A 264 -16.91 -7.88 -25.09
C GLU A 264 -17.67 -8.25 -23.81
N ILE A 265 -18.58 -7.39 -23.35
CA ILE A 265 -19.45 -7.70 -22.22
C ILE A 265 -20.52 -8.67 -22.71
N LEU A 266 -20.56 -9.87 -22.12
CA LEU A 266 -21.51 -10.94 -22.43
C LEU A 266 -22.75 -10.89 -21.54
N ALA A 267 -22.61 -10.39 -20.31
CA ALA A 267 -23.66 -10.32 -19.30
C ALA A 267 -23.24 -9.39 -18.15
N GLU A 268 -24.20 -8.80 -17.44
CA GLU A 268 -23.98 -7.93 -16.29
C GLU A 268 -24.77 -8.42 -15.07
N ALA A 269 -24.16 -8.30 -13.89
CA ALA A 269 -24.75 -8.68 -12.61
C ALA A 269 -24.62 -7.56 -11.58
N GLU A 270 -25.68 -7.35 -10.80
CA GLU A 270 -25.67 -6.38 -9.71
C GLU A 270 -24.68 -6.77 -8.60
N LEU A 271 -24.70 -8.03 -8.14
CA LEU A 271 -23.81 -8.53 -7.08
C LEU A 271 -23.12 -9.84 -7.45
N LEU A 272 -21.85 -10.00 -7.06
CA LEU A 272 -21.07 -11.22 -7.22
C LEU A 272 -20.30 -11.58 -5.94
N TRP A 273 -20.44 -12.82 -5.48
CA TRP A 273 -19.53 -13.48 -4.55
C TRP A 273 -18.63 -14.45 -5.31
N LYS A 274 -17.38 -14.05 -5.51
CA LYS A 274 -16.43 -14.71 -6.42
C LYS A 274 -16.08 -16.14 -6.00
N ASP A 275 -15.82 -16.36 -4.71
CA ASP A 275 -15.37 -17.66 -4.21
C ASP A 275 -16.47 -18.72 -4.27
N GLN A 276 -17.71 -18.30 -4.01
CA GLN A 276 -18.91 -19.15 -4.04
C GLN A 276 -19.54 -19.24 -5.43
N LYS A 277 -19.08 -18.42 -6.40
CA LYS A 277 -19.70 -18.23 -7.71
C LYS A 277 -21.20 -17.93 -7.63
N ILE A 278 -21.58 -17.04 -6.72
CA ILE A 278 -22.97 -16.63 -6.54
C ILE A 278 -23.18 -15.25 -7.14
N ILE A 279 -24.24 -15.11 -7.93
CA ILE A 279 -24.62 -13.87 -8.59
C ILE A 279 -26.05 -13.49 -8.18
N VAL A 280 -26.29 -12.21 -7.95
CA VAL A 280 -27.63 -11.65 -7.84
C VAL A 280 -27.86 -10.67 -8.97
N LEU A 281 -28.94 -10.89 -9.71
CA LEU A 281 -29.40 -10.06 -10.81
C LEU A 281 -30.58 -9.20 -10.37
N LEU A 282 -30.65 -7.99 -10.90
CA LEU A 282 -31.87 -7.18 -10.87
C LEU A 282 -32.87 -7.67 -11.92
N PRO A 283 -34.18 -7.40 -11.78
CA PRO A 283 -35.20 -7.88 -12.71
C PRO A 283 -34.94 -7.55 -14.19
N TYR A 284 -34.31 -6.41 -14.47
CA TYR A 284 -33.98 -6.01 -15.85
C TYR A 284 -32.74 -6.73 -16.41
N GLN A 285 -31.93 -7.37 -15.57
CA GLN A 285 -30.77 -8.18 -15.96
C GLN A 285 -31.14 -9.65 -16.16
N PHE A 286 -32.42 -10.01 -16.08
CA PHE A 286 -32.86 -11.42 -16.13
C PHE A 286 -32.40 -12.16 -17.40
N ASP A 287 -32.34 -11.45 -18.53
CA ASP A 287 -31.92 -12.03 -19.82
C ASP A 287 -30.47 -12.55 -19.78
N ASP A 288 -29.64 -12.05 -18.86
CA ASP A 288 -28.24 -12.46 -18.68
C ASP A 288 -28.08 -13.74 -17.84
N LYS A 289 -29.17 -14.23 -17.23
CA LYS A 289 -29.16 -15.41 -16.35
C LYS A 289 -28.54 -16.63 -17.02
N GLU A 290 -28.98 -16.96 -18.23
CA GLU A 290 -28.53 -18.17 -18.93
C GLU A 290 -27.02 -18.13 -19.22
N VAL A 291 -26.49 -16.93 -19.49
CA VAL A 291 -25.06 -16.72 -19.76
C VAL A 291 -24.23 -17.08 -18.52
N PHE A 292 -24.65 -16.61 -17.34
CA PHE A 292 -23.99 -16.91 -16.09
C PHE A 292 -24.12 -18.37 -15.67
N GLU A 293 -25.29 -18.99 -15.81
CA GLU A 293 -25.49 -20.40 -15.48
C GLU A 293 -24.62 -21.32 -16.35
N GLN A 294 -24.44 -21.00 -17.64
CA GLN A 294 -23.54 -21.72 -18.54
C GLN A 294 -22.06 -21.61 -18.13
N GLN A 295 -21.67 -20.54 -17.43
CA GLN A 295 -20.34 -20.37 -16.85
C GLN A 295 -20.21 -20.97 -15.44
N GLY A 296 -21.26 -21.65 -14.95
CA GLY A 296 -21.27 -22.37 -13.68
C GLY A 296 -21.46 -21.48 -12.46
N TYR A 297 -22.11 -20.32 -12.61
CA TYR A 297 -22.55 -19.49 -11.49
C TYR A 297 -23.92 -19.94 -10.97
N TYR A 298 -24.14 -19.79 -9.66
CA TYR A 298 -25.46 -19.86 -9.05
C TYR A 298 -26.12 -18.49 -9.16
N VAL A 299 -27.18 -18.40 -9.94
CA VAL A 299 -27.83 -17.13 -10.26
C VAL A 299 -29.13 -16.98 -9.48
N TYR A 300 -29.23 -15.87 -8.76
CA TYR A 300 -30.41 -15.45 -8.02
C TYR A 300 -30.97 -14.18 -8.62
N LEU A 301 -32.28 -14.00 -8.49
CA LEU A 301 -33.00 -12.87 -9.04
C LEU A 301 -33.68 -12.08 -7.92
N PHE A 302 -33.47 -10.77 -7.89
CA PHE A 302 -34.04 -9.89 -6.88
C PHE A 302 -35.50 -9.53 -7.24
N GLU A 303 -36.44 -10.44 -6.95
CA GLU A 303 -37.83 -10.39 -7.42
C GLU A 303 -38.90 -10.19 -6.32
N ASN A 304 -38.51 -9.64 -5.16
CA ASN A 304 -39.38 -9.22 -4.02
C ASN A 304 -39.60 -10.22 -2.87
N ASN A 305 -38.90 -11.36 -2.80
CA ASN A 305 -38.91 -12.19 -1.59
C ASN A 305 -37.54 -12.21 -0.91
N LEU A 306 -37.27 -11.10 -0.22
CA LEU A 306 -36.03 -10.85 0.48
C LEU A 306 -35.69 -11.95 1.51
N GLU A 307 -36.68 -12.46 2.24
CA GLU A 307 -36.47 -13.49 3.27
C GLU A 307 -35.97 -14.81 2.67
N ILE A 308 -36.53 -15.23 1.53
CA ILE A 308 -36.07 -16.45 0.84
C ILE A 308 -34.64 -16.26 0.36
N LEU A 309 -34.37 -15.12 -0.30
CA LEU A 309 -33.06 -14.83 -0.86
C LEU A 309 -31.98 -14.74 0.23
N VAL A 310 -32.28 -14.11 1.35
CA VAL A 310 -31.36 -14.01 2.50
C VAL A 310 -31.07 -15.39 3.09
N ASN A 311 -32.08 -16.25 3.25
CA ASN A 311 -31.85 -17.62 3.75
C ASN A 311 -31.02 -18.46 2.76
N GLU A 312 -31.35 -18.40 1.47
CA GLU A 312 -30.64 -19.17 0.44
C GLU A 312 -29.19 -18.71 0.23
N LEU A 313 -28.92 -17.41 0.43
CA LEU A 313 -27.58 -16.84 0.40
C LEU A 313 -26.82 -17.14 1.69
N GLY A 314 -27.43 -16.97 2.87
CA GLY A 314 -26.78 -17.20 4.17
C GLY A 314 -26.36 -18.66 4.41
N ASP A 315 -27.07 -19.64 3.84
CA ASP A 315 -26.65 -21.05 3.89
C ASP A 315 -25.46 -21.37 2.96
N LYS A 316 -25.16 -20.51 1.98
CA LYS A 316 -24.16 -20.74 0.94
C LYS A 316 -22.93 -19.82 1.03
N LEU A 317 -23.04 -18.69 1.73
CA LEU A 317 -22.01 -17.68 1.91
C LEU A 317 -21.33 -17.83 3.28
#